data_AF-A0A318IRE7-F1
#
_entry.id   AF-A0A318IRE7-F1
#
_cell.length_a   1.000
_cell.length_b   1.000
_cell.length_c   1.000
_cell.angle_alpha   90.00
_cell.angle_beta   90.00
_cell.angle_gamma   90.00
#
_symmetry.space_group_name_H-M   'P 1'
#
loop_
_entity.id
_entity.type
_entity.pdbx_description
1 polymer ?
#
loop_
_entity_poly.entity_id
_entity_poly.type
_entity_poly.pdbx_seq_one_letter_code
_entity_poly.pdbx_strand_id
1 'polypeptide(L)'
;MGNTLQKTNNQLVTAFKNNDQKVMQEVYQNIFPKFRSHVFINNGDEAQAKDVFQEAFIACWRNVKNDKLKENSNLEAYLFTIAKNKWTDYLRSAHFKKTVSDNGVIAMSPESEDPSDENEEESKLNALHGAMKQLGISCKKILTQFYFERKSMDEIAKDLQLGPASVRNKKYRCMEKLKALALETKNNG
;
A
#
# COMPACT_ATOMS: atom_id res chain seq x y z
N MET A 1 12.56 -5.29 20.79
CA MET A 1 12.15 -3.98 20.23
C MET A 1 10.64 -3.99 20.07
N GLY A 2 9.99 -2.84 20.27
CA GLY A 2 8.65 -2.70 20.84
C GLY A 2 7.51 -3.27 20.01
N ASN A 3 6.83 -4.26 20.56
CA ASN A 3 5.65 -4.91 20.01
C ASN A 3 4.46 -3.92 20.02
N THR A 4 4.08 -3.38 18.85
CA THR A 4 2.77 -2.69 18.71
C THR A 4 1.60 -3.67 18.92
N LEU A 5 1.87 -4.97 18.91
CA LEU A 5 0.91 -6.05 19.18
C LEU A 5 0.27 -6.03 20.60
N GLN A 6 0.58 -5.05 21.46
CA GLN A 6 -0.01 -4.96 22.81
C GLN A 6 -0.72 -3.63 23.14
N LYS A 7 -0.66 -2.59 22.29
CA LYS A 7 -1.36 -1.34 22.58
C LYS A 7 -2.79 -1.38 22.07
N THR A 8 -3.75 -1.03 22.93
CA THR A 8 -5.15 -0.86 22.51
C THR A 8 -5.30 0.36 21.61
N ASN A 9 -6.36 0.40 20.78
CA ASN A 9 -6.66 1.56 19.94
C ASN A 9 -6.69 2.87 20.75
N ASN A 10 -7.28 2.82 21.95
CA ASN A 10 -7.38 3.99 22.83
C ASN A 10 -6.00 4.46 23.31
N GLN A 11 -5.07 3.54 23.58
CA GLN A 11 -3.69 3.92 23.93
C GLN A 11 -2.96 4.58 22.76
N LEU A 12 -3.16 4.10 21.53
CA LEU A 12 -2.58 4.73 20.34
C LEU A 12 -3.13 6.14 20.12
N VAL A 13 -4.44 6.33 20.28
CA VAL A 13 -5.09 7.64 20.15
C VAL A 13 -4.55 8.62 21.20
N THR A 14 -4.49 8.20 22.46
CA THR A 14 -3.93 9.04 23.55
C THR A 14 -2.47 9.40 23.30
N ALA A 15 -1.66 8.46 22.83
CA ALA A 15 -0.26 8.71 22.47
C ALA A 15 -0.14 9.75 21.34
N PHE A 16 -0.98 9.68 20.31
CA PHE A 16 -1.04 10.69 19.24
C PHE A 16 -1.50 12.07 19.76
N LYS A 17 -2.47 12.10 20.69
CA LYS A 17 -2.87 13.36 21.36
C LYS A 17 -1.74 13.96 22.19
N ASN A 18 -0.87 13.14 22.77
CA ASN A 18 0.25 13.61 23.58
C ASN A 18 1.54 13.85 22.78
N ASN A 19 1.52 13.68 21.46
CA ASN A 19 2.72 13.72 20.60
C ASN A 19 3.83 12.77 21.08
N ASP A 20 3.46 11.57 21.54
CA ASP A 20 4.44 10.55 21.91
C ASP A 20 5.21 10.10 20.65
N GLN A 21 6.41 10.65 20.50
CA GLN A 21 7.24 10.45 19.32
C GLN A 21 7.57 8.98 19.08
N LYS A 22 7.77 8.20 20.16
CA LYS A 22 8.11 6.78 20.05
C LYS A 22 6.93 5.99 19.49
N VAL A 23 5.73 6.22 20.01
CA VAL A 23 4.53 5.53 19.50
C VAL A 23 4.20 5.98 18.08
N MET A 24 4.34 7.27 17.77
CA MET A 24 4.13 7.78 16.42
C MET A 24 5.11 7.16 15.42
N GLN A 25 6.39 7.01 15.79
CA GLN A 25 7.40 6.35 14.97
C GLN A 25 7.09 4.85 14.78
N GLU A 26 6.67 4.15 15.83
CA GLU A 26 6.24 2.74 15.75
C GLU A 26 5.07 2.58 14.77
N VAL A 27 4.03 3.42 14.87
CA VAL A 27 2.89 3.40 13.93
C VAL A 27 3.33 3.69 12.50
N TYR A 28 4.24 4.67 12.30
CA TYR A 28 4.80 4.94 10.97
C TYR A 28 5.49 3.69 10.40
N GLN A 29 6.40 3.08 11.16
CA GLN A 29 7.18 1.91 10.72
C GLN A 29 6.30 0.69 10.44
N ASN A 30 5.17 0.54 11.12
CA ASN A 30 4.25 -0.58 10.89
C ASN A 30 3.35 -0.42 9.65
N ILE A 31 2.99 0.81 9.32
CA ILE A 31 1.97 1.10 8.31
C ILE A 31 2.60 1.55 6.99
N PHE A 32 3.72 2.27 7.03
CA PHE A 32 4.40 2.73 5.82
C PHE A 32 4.77 1.59 4.86
N PRO A 33 5.36 0.45 5.27
CA PRO A 33 5.68 -0.64 4.33
C PRO A 33 4.45 -1.19 3.60
N LYS A 34 3.31 -1.31 4.30
CA LYS A 34 2.04 -1.76 3.71
C LYS A 34 1.53 -0.76 2.67
N PHE A 35 1.66 0.53 2.97
CA PHE A 35 1.26 1.60 2.06
C PHE A 35 2.22 1.72 0.86
N ARG A 36 3.54 1.64 1.08
CA ARG A 36 4.57 1.53 0.05
C ARG A 36 4.21 0.44 -0.95
N SER A 37 3.98 -0.79 -0.49
CA SER A 37 3.56 -1.88 -1.38
C SER A 37 2.26 -1.58 -2.13
N HIS A 38 1.29 -0.94 -1.49
CA HIS A 38 0.07 -0.50 -2.16
C HIS A 38 0.37 0.47 -3.32
N VAL A 39 1.22 1.47 -3.11
CA VAL A 39 1.61 2.45 -4.13
C VAL A 39 2.36 1.77 -5.29
N PHE A 40 3.33 0.91 -5.00
CA PHE A 40 4.09 0.17 -6.02
C PHE A 40 3.19 -0.72 -6.89
N ILE A 41 2.20 -1.38 -6.28
CA ILE A 41 1.23 -2.22 -7.00
C ILE A 41 0.32 -1.37 -7.91
N ASN A 42 0.07 -0.12 -7.52
CA ASN A 42 -0.82 0.81 -8.21
C ASN A 42 -0.06 1.87 -9.01
N ASN A 43 1.06 1.48 -9.62
CA ASN A 43 1.84 2.27 -10.58
C ASN A 43 2.54 3.51 -10.00
N GLY A 44 2.87 3.49 -8.71
CA GLY A 44 3.74 4.51 -8.11
C GLY A 44 5.14 4.02 -7.77
N ASP A 45 5.94 4.94 -7.23
CA ASP A 45 7.32 4.74 -6.76
C ASP A 45 7.49 5.07 -5.27
N GLU A 46 8.73 4.94 -4.78
CA GLU A 46 9.09 5.18 -3.38
C GLU A 46 8.89 6.64 -2.95
N ALA A 47 9.28 7.58 -3.80
CA ALA A 47 9.20 9.00 -3.50
C ALA A 47 7.73 9.41 -3.36
N GLN A 48 6.88 8.98 -4.30
CA GLN A 48 5.44 9.18 -4.24
C GLN A 48 4.81 8.53 -3.00
N ALA A 49 5.27 7.33 -2.63
CA ALA A 49 4.79 6.66 -1.41
C ALA A 49 5.15 7.46 -0.15
N LYS A 50 6.39 7.94 -0.03
CA LYS A 50 6.86 8.76 1.11
C LYS A 50 6.05 10.06 1.20
N ASP A 51 5.93 10.80 0.11
CA ASP A 51 5.23 12.08 0.07
C ASP A 51 3.76 11.94 0.48
N VAL A 52 3.04 11.01 -0.15
CA VAL A 52 1.62 10.80 0.14
C VAL A 52 1.40 10.29 1.55
N PHE A 53 2.27 9.41 2.04
CA PHE A 53 2.16 8.90 3.40
C PHE A 53 2.46 9.97 4.45
N GLN A 54 3.42 10.85 4.21
CA GLN A 54 3.71 11.97 5.10
C GLN A 54 2.50 12.89 5.25
N GLU A 55 1.85 13.27 4.14
CA GLU A 55 0.62 14.04 4.19
C GLU A 55 -0.51 13.31 4.93
N ALA A 56 -0.65 12.01 4.70
CA ALA A 56 -1.66 11.18 5.37
C ALA A 56 -1.42 11.10 6.88
N PHE A 57 -0.17 10.96 7.29
CA PHE A 57 0.24 10.90 8.68
C PHE A 57 -0.06 12.22 9.40
N ILE A 58 0.28 13.36 8.78
CA ILE A 58 -0.04 14.69 9.30
C ILE A 58 -1.55 14.89 9.41
N ALA A 59 -2.32 14.48 8.39
CA ALA A 59 -3.77 14.58 8.42
C ALA A 59 -4.40 13.70 9.52
N CYS A 60 -3.90 12.48 9.70
CA CYS A 60 -4.31 11.58 10.77
C CYS A 60 -4.05 12.20 12.15
N TRP A 61 -2.83 12.70 12.37
CA TRP A 61 -2.44 13.40 13.59
C TRP A 61 -3.35 14.61 13.88
N ARG A 62 -3.62 15.46 12.89
CA ARG A 62 -4.54 16.61 13.03
C ARG A 62 -5.97 16.15 13.38
N ASN A 63 -6.44 15.06 12.79
CA ASN A 63 -7.78 14.54 13.07
C ASN A 63 -7.89 13.99 14.50
N VAL A 64 -6.84 13.33 14.99
CA VAL A 64 -6.77 12.87 16.39
C VAL A 64 -6.73 14.06 17.36
N LYS A 65 -5.95 15.10 17.06
CA LYS A 65 -5.86 16.32 17.88
C LYS A 65 -7.18 17.09 17.99
N ASN A 66 -8.02 17.01 16.95
CA ASN A 66 -9.31 17.69 16.89
C ASN A 66 -10.49 16.77 17.24
N ASP A 67 -10.24 15.63 17.91
CA ASP A 67 -11.27 14.68 18.34
C ASP A 67 -12.19 14.18 17.20
N LYS A 68 -11.70 14.16 15.96
CA LYS A 68 -12.48 13.71 14.78
C LYS A 68 -12.55 12.19 14.65
N LEU A 69 -11.72 11.47 15.40
CA LEU A 69 -11.69 10.02 15.40
C LEU A 69 -12.65 9.49 16.48
N LYS A 70 -13.64 8.68 16.07
CA LYS A 70 -14.57 8.06 17.02
C LYS A 70 -13.82 7.17 18.01
N GLU A 71 -14.30 7.11 19.24
CA GLU A 71 -13.79 6.18 20.26
C GLU A 71 -13.75 4.74 19.74
N ASN A 72 -12.72 3.99 20.13
CA ASN A 72 -12.45 2.61 19.71
C ASN A 72 -12.15 2.40 18.21
N SER A 73 -12.07 3.46 17.39
CA SER A 73 -11.63 3.35 15.99
C SER A 73 -10.20 2.81 15.92
N ASN A 74 -9.93 1.93 14.96
CA ASN A 74 -8.58 1.44 14.71
C ASN A 74 -7.76 2.56 14.02
N LEU A 75 -6.84 3.17 14.77
CA LEU A 75 -6.01 4.29 14.31
C LEU A 75 -5.15 3.92 13.10
N GLU A 76 -4.56 2.73 13.10
CA GLU A 76 -3.70 2.24 12.03
C GLU A 76 -4.49 2.04 10.73
N ALA A 77 -5.67 1.42 10.82
CA ALA A 77 -6.58 1.26 9.68
C ALA A 77 -7.09 2.61 9.16
N TYR A 78 -7.34 3.56 10.08
CA TYR A 78 -7.74 4.92 9.74
C TYR A 78 -6.63 5.65 8.98
N LEU A 79 -5.39 5.60 9.46
CA LEU A 79 -4.21 6.16 8.78
C LEU A 79 -4.04 5.56 7.38
N PHE A 80 -4.10 4.24 7.25
CA PHE A 80 -4.00 3.56 5.96
C PHE A 80 -5.11 4.01 5.00
N THR A 81 -6.33 4.20 5.50
CA THR A 81 -7.46 4.69 4.71
C THR A 81 -7.23 6.11 4.21
N ILE A 82 -6.73 7.01 5.05
CA ILE A 82 -6.36 8.38 4.64
C ILE A 82 -5.30 8.32 3.53
N ALA A 83 -4.24 7.53 3.72
CA ALA A 83 -3.15 7.41 2.75
C ALA A 83 -3.66 6.86 1.41
N LYS A 84 -4.49 5.82 1.42
CA LYS A 84 -5.13 5.27 0.23
C LYS A 84 -5.99 6.30 -0.51
N ASN A 85 -6.80 7.08 0.21
CA ASN A 85 -7.64 8.11 -0.39
C ASN A 85 -6.79 9.18 -1.07
N LYS A 86 -5.75 9.66 -0.38
CA LYS A 86 -4.78 10.61 -0.95
C LYS A 86 -4.06 10.05 -2.18
N TRP A 87 -3.66 8.78 -2.16
CA TRP A 87 -3.08 8.12 -3.33
C TRP A 87 -4.06 8.06 -4.50
N THR A 88 -5.32 7.75 -4.23
CA THR A 88 -6.36 7.72 -5.26
C THR A 88 -6.57 9.11 -5.87
N ASP A 89 -6.57 10.16 -5.05
CA ASP A 89 -6.68 11.54 -5.51
C ASP A 89 -5.42 11.98 -6.29
N TYR A 90 -4.23 11.57 -5.85
CA TYR A 90 -2.97 11.75 -6.58
C TYR A 90 -3.04 11.11 -7.97
N LEU A 91 -3.48 9.86 -8.06
CA LEU A 91 -3.65 9.15 -9.33
C LEU A 91 -4.67 9.83 -10.24
N ARG A 92 -5.80 10.32 -9.71
CA ARG A 92 -6.78 11.08 -10.52
C ARG A 92 -6.18 12.37 -11.07
N SER A 93 -5.41 13.10 -10.25
CA SER A 93 -4.73 14.33 -10.67
C SER A 93 -3.63 14.07 -11.69
N ALA A 94 -2.81 13.04 -11.47
CA ALA A 94 -1.75 12.63 -12.38
C ALA A 94 -2.32 12.12 -13.72
N HIS A 95 -3.40 11.32 -13.67
CA HIS A 95 -4.12 10.89 -14.86
C HIS A 95 -4.70 12.09 -15.60
N PHE A 96 -5.33 13.03 -14.89
CA PHE A 96 -5.85 14.27 -15.49
C PHE A 96 -4.74 15.09 -16.18
N LYS A 97 -3.55 15.19 -15.57
CA LYS A 97 -2.37 15.82 -16.19
C LYS A 97 -1.89 15.04 -17.43
N LYS A 98 -1.93 13.71 -17.39
CA LYS A 98 -1.51 12.84 -18.50
C LYS A 98 -2.49 12.84 -19.66
N THR A 99 -3.80 13.05 -19.45
CA THR A 99 -4.78 13.21 -20.54
C THR A 99 -4.63 14.56 -21.28
N VAL A 100 -3.97 15.55 -20.68
CA VAL A 100 -3.69 16.85 -21.31
C VAL A 100 -2.30 16.88 -21.99
N SER A 101 -1.39 15.98 -21.60
CA SER A 101 -0.10 15.75 -22.23
C SER A 101 -0.02 14.32 -22.77
N ASP A 102 -0.63 14.06 -23.92
CA ASP A 102 -0.30 12.86 -24.70
C ASP A 102 0.99 13.12 -25.47
N ASN A 103 2.06 12.44 -25.03
CA ASN A 103 3.28 12.03 -25.75
C ASN A 103 4.44 11.91 -24.74
N GLY A 104 4.74 10.68 -24.32
CA GLY A 104 5.92 10.45 -23.49
C GLY A 104 6.06 9.01 -23.04
N VAL A 105 6.80 8.23 -23.82
CA VAL A 105 7.33 6.92 -23.43
C VAL A 105 8.20 7.13 -22.17
N ILE A 106 7.78 6.62 -21.03
CA ILE A 106 8.60 6.65 -19.80
C ILE A 106 9.39 5.35 -19.76
N ALA A 107 10.62 5.41 -20.27
CA ALA A 107 11.68 4.49 -19.88
C ALA A 107 12.13 4.89 -18.46
N MET A 108 11.98 3.99 -17.49
CA MET A 108 12.60 4.14 -16.17
C MET A 108 14.00 3.53 -16.24
N SER A 109 15.01 4.37 -16.08
CA SER A 109 16.37 3.94 -15.76
C SER A 109 16.44 3.51 -14.29
N PRO A 110 17.21 2.47 -13.92
CA PRO A 110 17.47 2.17 -12.52
C PRO A 110 18.45 3.21 -11.98
N GLU A 111 18.00 4.05 -11.06
CA GLU A 111 18.89 4.88 -10.26
C GLU A 111 19.49 3.96 -9.19
N SER A 112 20.80 3.79 -9.28
CA SER A 112 21.62 2.99 -8.38
C SER A 112 21.79 3.72 -7.05
N GLU A 113 21.22 3.18 -5.98
CA GLU A 113 21.68 3.46 -4.61
C GLU A 113 22.55 2.27 -4.15
N ASP A 114 23.72 2.61 -3.61
CA ASP A 114 24.83 1.75 -3.19
C ASP A 114 24.41 0.76 -2.07
N PRO A 115 24.87 -0.51 -2.05
CA PRO A 115 24.32 -1.54 -1.17
C PRO A 115 25.09 -1.58 0.14
N SER A 116 24.46 -1.13 1.22
CA SER A 116 24.89 -1.47 2.57
C SER A 116 23.77 -2.20 3.31
N ASP A 117 23.89 -3.54 3.37
CA ASP A 117 23.11 -4.46 4.23
C ASP A 117 21.57 -4.32 4.17
N GLU A 118 21.01 -4.33 2.97
CA GLU A 118 19.56 -4.49 2.78
C GLU A 118 19.12 -5.93 3.09
N ASN A 119 18.61 -6.06 4.31
CA ASN A 119 17.72 -7.09 4.85
C ASN A 119 17.09 -8.02 3.78
N GLU A 120 17.16 -9.34 3.98
CA GLU A 120 16.52 -10.35 3.11
C GLU A 120 15.04 -10.03 2.80
N GLU A 121 14.39 -9.30 3.71
CA GLU A 121 13.02 -8.78 3.57
C GLU A 121 12.87 -7.72 2.46
N GLU A 122 13.83 -6.80 2.29
CA GLU A 122 13.79 -5.79 1.24
C GLU A 122 13.98 -6.43 -0.14
N SER A 123 14.90 -7.39 -0.26
CA SER A 123 15.06 -8.21 -1.46
C SER A 123 13.77 -8.96 -1.81
N LYS A 124 13.10 -9.59 -0.83
CA LYS A 124 11.79 -10.24 -1.02
C LYS A 124 10.72 -9.26 -1.49
N LEU A 125 10.66 -8.07 -0.90
CA LEU A 125 9.71 -7.02 -1.28
C LEU A 125 9.97 -6.51 -2.70
N ASN A 126 11.23 -6.32 -3.09
CA ASN A 126 11.62 -5.90 -4.42
C ASN A 126 11.26 -6.96 -5.47
N ALA A 127 11.54 -8.24 -5.20
CA ALA A 127 11.13 -9.35 -6.06
C ALA A 127 9.59 -9.40 -6.20
N LEU A 128 8.85 -9.20 -5.11
CA LEU A 128 7.39 -9.13 -5.13
C LEU A 128 6.88 -7.94 -5.95
N HIS A 129 7.49 -6.75 -5.79
CA HIS A 129 7.15 -5.57 -6.57
C HIS A 129 7.41 -5.78 -8.07
N GLY A 130 8.56 -6.39 -8.43
CA GLY A 130 8.87 -6.78 -9.81
C GLY A 130 7.86 -7.76 -10.41
N ALA A 131 7.53 -8.81 -9.67
CA ALA A 131 6.52 -9.79 -10.06
C ALA A 131 5.13 -9.16 -10.22
N MET A 132 4.75 -8.25 -9.31
CA MET A 132 3.52 -7.48 -9.41
C MET A 132 3.52 -6.56 -10.63
N LYS A 133 4.66 -6.00 -11.07
CA LYS A 133 4.73 -5.20 -12.31
C LYS A 133 4.40 -6.04 -13.55
N GLN A 134 4.89 -7.28 -13.62
CA GLN A 134 4.66 -8.23 -14.71
C GLN A 134 3.26 -8.89 -14.68
N LEU A 135 2.59 -8.84 -13.54
CA LEU A 135 1.24 -9.39 -13.39
C LEU A 135 0.23 -8.59 -14.25
N GLY A 136 -0.69 -9.27 -14.93
CA GLY A 136 -1.70 -8.57 -15.73
C GLY A 136 -2.64 -7.70 -14.88
N ILE A 137 -3.15 -6.59 -15.44
CA ILE A 137 -4.00 -5.59 -14.75
C ILE A 137 -5.16 -6.24 -14.00
N SER A 138 -5.86 -7.20 -14.63
CA SER A 138 -6.98 -7.91 -13.98
C SER A 138 -6.56 -8.68 -12.73
N CYS A 139 -5.37 -9.28 -12.73
CA CYS A 139 -4.86 -10.00 -11.58
C CYS A 139 -4.41 -9.06 -10.47
N LYS A 140 -3.70 -7.97 -10.81
CA LYS A 140 -3.36 -6.92 -9.82
C LYS A 140 -4.60 -6.38 -9.14
N LYS A 141 -5.66 -6.08 -9.91
CA LYS A 141 -6.92 -5.54 -9.38
C LYS A 141 -7.57 -6.49 -8.37
N ILE A 142 -7.70 -7.78 -8.71
CA ILE A 142 -8.28 -8.80 -7.80
C ILE A 142 -7.47 -8.93 -6.51
N LEU A 143 -6.15 -9.04 -6.62
CA LEU A 143 -5.29 -9.19 -5.44
C LEU A 143 -5.29 -7.92 -4.58
N THR A 144 -5.31 -6.74 -5.21
CA THR A 144 -5.40 -5.45 -4.52
C THR A 144 -6.70 -5.33 -3.73
N GLN A 145 -7.84 -5.57 -4.38
CA GLN A 145 -9.15 -5.49 -3.74
C GLN A 145 -9.28 -6.47 -2.56
N PHE A 146 -8.74 -7.68 -2.69
CA PHE A 146 -8.82 -8.67 -1.62
C PHE A 146 -7.86 -8.38 -0.45
N TYR A 147 -6.56 -8.21 -0.72
CA TYR A 147 -5.55 -8.14 0.34
C TYR A 147 -5.39 -6.74 0.93
N PHE A 148 -5.53 -5.69 0.12
CA PHE A 148 -5.28 -4.31 0.55
C PHE A 148 -6.59 -3.58 0.87
N GLU A 149 -7.65 -3.81 0.10
CA GLU A 149 -8.96 -3.20 0.38
C GLU A 149 -9.84 -4.03 1.31
N ARG A 150 -9.42 -5.26 1.66
CA ARG A 150 -10.17 -6.22 2.49
C ARG A 150 -11.60 -6.47 2.02
N LYS A 151 -11.87 -6.32 0.72
CA LYS A 151 -13.17 -6.62 0.14
C LYS A 151 -13.45 -8.12 0.15
N SER A 152 -14.69 -8.48 0.42
CA SER A 152 -15.20 -9.83 0.27
C SER A 152 -15.18 -10.28 -1.20
N MET A 153 -15.23 -11.59 -1.42
CA MET A 153 -15.32 -12.13 -2.79
C MET A 153 -16.57 -11.62 -3.52
N ASP A 154 -17.66 -11.37 -2.80
CA ASP A 154 -18.92 -10.90 -3.38
C ASP A 154 -18.85 -9.43 -3.79
N GLU A 155 -18.18 -8.58 -3.01
CA GLU A 155 -17.91 -7.18 -3.40
C GLU A 155 -17.01 -7.10 -4.63
N ILE A 156 -15.95 -7.94 -4.68
CA ILE A 156 -15.05 -8.01 -5.84
C ILE A 156 -15.81 -8.52 -7.08
N ALA A 157 -16.69 -9.50 -6.91
CA ALA A 157 -17.55 -10.03 -7.98
C ALA A 157 -18.43 -8.94 -8.59
N LYS A 158 -19.07 -8.12 -7.74
CA LYS A 158 -19.86 -6.96 -8.17
C LYS A 158 -18.99 -5.92 -8.91
N ASP A 159 -17.85 -5.54 -8.34
CA ASP A 159 -16.93 -4.55 -8.92
C ASP A 159 -16.39 -4.95 -10.30
N LEU A 160 -16.22 -6.26 -10.53
CA LEU A 160 -15.66 -6.80 -11.77
C LEU A 160 -16.71 -7.34 -12.74
N GLN A 161 -18.00 -7.30 -12.36
CA GLN A 161 -19.10 -7.89 -13.11
C GLN A 161 -18.84 -9.38 -13.45
N LEU A 162 -18.33 -10.13 -12.46
CA LEU A 162 -18.03 -11.56 -12.55
C LEU A 162 -18.83 -12.35 -11.51
N GLY A 163 -19.00 -13.65 -11.71
CA GLY A 163 -19.58 -14.52 -10.68
C GLY A 163 -18.61 -14.75 -9.50
N PRO A 164 -19.08 -14.89 -8.24
CA PRO A 164 -18.21 -15.12 -7.07
C PRO A 164 -17.27 -16.33 -7.20
N ALA A 165 -17.74 -17.43 -7.81
CA ALA A 165 -16.92 -18.60 -8.09
C ALA A 165 -15.80 -18.30 -9.10
N SER A 166 -16.09 -17.48 -10.11
CA SER A 166 -15.09 -17.03 -11.09
C SER A 166 -14.03 -16.16 -10.45
N VAL A 167 -14.42 -15.22 -9.58
CA VAL A 167 -13.47 -14.40 -8.80
C VAL A 167 -12.58 -15.25 -7.92
N ARG A 168 -13.14 -16.25 -7.21
CA ARG A 168 -12.36 -17.17 -6.36
C ARG A 168 -11.30 -17.92 -7.17
N ASN A 169 -11.69 -18.51 -8.30
CA ASN A 169 -10.79 -19.24 -9.19
C ASN A 169 -9.73 -18.32 -9.80
N LYS A 170 -10.14 -17.13 -10.24
CA LYS A 170 -9.23 -16.15 -10.84
C LYS A 170 -8.23 -15.63 -9.81
N LYS A 171 -8.66 -15.32 -8.58
CA LYS A 171 -7.77 -14.95 -7.46
C LYS A 171 -6.72 -16.02 -7.21
N TYR A 172 -7.14 -17.29 -7.13
CA TYR A 172 -6.21 -18.41 -6.94
C TYR A 172 -5.17 -18.45 -8.06
N ARG A 173 -5.58 -18.44 -9.33
CA ARG A 173 -4.66 -18.43 -10.48
C ARG A 173 -3.73 -17.22 -10.49
N CYS A 174 -4.24 -16.04 -10.16
CA CYS A 174 -3.43 -14.82 -10.06
C CYS A 174 -2.38 -14.91 -8.95
N MET A 175 -2.70 -15.54 -7.82
CA MET A 175 -1.77 -15.77 -6.72
C MET A 175 -0.68 -16.78 -7.12
N GLU A 176 -1.04 -17.87 -7.77
CA GLU A 176 -0.06 -18.85 -8.27
C GLU A 176 0.89 -18.22 -9.30
N LYS A 177 0.34 -17.42 -10.23
CA LYS A 177 1.16 -16.66 -11.18
C LYS A 177 2.10 -15.67 -10.49
N LEU A 178 1.62 -14.97 -9.46
CA LEU A 178 2.43 -14.03 -8.71
C LEU A 178 3.61 -14.74 -8.01
N LYS A 179 3.36 -15.89 -7.39
CA LYS A 179 4.42 -16.69 -6.74
C LYS A 179 5.48 -17.13 -7.75
N ALA A 180 5.06 -17.64 -8.91
CA ALA A 180 5.98 -18.06 -9.96
C ALA A 180 6.89 -16.90 -10.42
N LEU A 181 6.30 -15.74 -10.73
CA LEU A 181 7.04 -14.55 -11.14
C LEU A 181 8.00 -14.03 -10.05
N ALA A 182 7.61 -14.10 -8.78
CA ALA A 182 8.47 -13.66 -7.66
C ALA A 182 9.68 -14.58 -7.47
N LEU A 183 9.52 -15.90 -7.69
CA LEU A 183 10.62 -16.86 -7.65
C LEU A 183 11.59 -16.65 -8.84
N GLU A 184 11.06 -16.39 -10.03
CA GLU A 184 11.88 -16.08 -11.21
C GLU A 184 12.66 -14.77 -11.04
N THR A 185 12.03 -13.73 -10.45
CA THR A 185 12.68 -12.44 -10.19
C THR A 185 13.80 -12.57 -9.15
N LYS A 186 13.67 -13.48 -8.18
CA LYS A 186 14.71 -13.78 -7.17
C LYS A 186 15.92 -14.50 -7.75
N ASN A 187 15.76 -15.29 -8.81
CA ASN A 187 16.85 -16.06 -9.41
C ASN A 187 17.68 -15.26 -10.45
N ASN A 188 17.18 -14.09 -10.86
CA ASN A 188 17.76 -13.28 -11.94
C ASN A 188 18.35 -11.94 -11.45
N GLY A 189 18.37 -11.68 -10.14
CA GLY A 189 18.97 -10.50 -9.51
C GLY A 189 19.93 -10.92 -8.42
#